data_AF-A0A699W1D3-F1
#
_entry.id   AF-A0A699W1D3-F1
#
_cell.length_a   1.000
_cell.length_b   1.000
_cell.length_c   1.000
_cell.angle_alpha   90.00
_cell.angle_beta   90.00
_cell.angle_gamma   90.00
#
_symmetry.space_group_name_H-M   'P 1'
#
loop_
_entity.id
_entity.type
_entity.pdbx_description
1 polymer ?
#
loop_
_entity_poly.entity_id
_entity_poly.type
_entity_poly.pdbx_seq_one_letter_code
_entity_poly.pdbx_strand_id
1 'polypeptide(L)'
;LGCYTEYGEQDRKAAVLYEYETFKATEGEFLLDTYIRYLQVINDLKKCGYSKDNYELNFKFLNNLQPEWKQYATMMRQNKNLMDINIDALYSILKKNQGDVNDVMGFKKKPIMVTSDPLDLIAEKTK
;
A
#
# COMPACT_ATOMS: atom_id res chain seq x y z
N LEU A 1 -25.35 -24.19 22.49
CA LEU A 1 -23.96 -23.75 22.24
C LEU A 1 -23.67 -23.33 20.79
N GLY A 2 -24.50 -23.70 19.79
CA GLY A 2 -24.24 -23.32 18.38
C GLY A 2 -24.52 -21.86 17.99
N CYS A 3 -25.44 -21.16 18.66
CA CYS A 3 -25.82 -19.80 18.24
C CYS A 3 -24.74 -18.75 18.56
N TYR A 4 -24.06 -18.83 19.71
CA TYR A 4 -23.03 -17.84 20.10
C TYR A 4 -21.79 -17.87 19.20
N THR A 5 -21.45 -19.03 18.64
CA THR A 5 -20.32 -19.17 17.71
C THR A 5 -20.66 -18.64 16.31
N GLU A 6 -21.92 -18.76 15.89
CA GLU A 6 -22.40 -18.30 14.58
C GLU A 6 -22.46 -16.77 14.51
N TYR A 7 -22.99 -16.11 15.56
CA TYR A 7 -22.98 -14.64 15.66
C TYR A 7 -21.55 -14.08 15.67
N GLY A 8 -20.64 -14.68 16.46
CA GLY A 8 -19.24 -14.25 16.48
C GLY A 8 -18.51 -14.46 15.15
N GLU A 9 -18.87 -15.50 14.39
CA GLU A 9 -18.33 -15.72 13.05
C GLU A 9 -18.82 -14.67 12.05
N GLN A 10 -20.11 -14.31 12.11
CA GLN A 10 -20.70 -13.30 11.25
C GLN A 10 -20.13 -11.90 11.53
N ASP A 11 -19.95 -11.55 12.81
CA ASP A 11 -19.30 -10.29 13.22
C ASP A 11 -17.86 -10.21 12.69
N ARG A 12 -17.10 -11.32 12.77
CA ARG A 12 -15.75 -11.39 12.20
C ARG A 12 -15.75 -11.20 10.68
N LYS A 13 -16.67 -11.85 9.96
CA LYS A 13 -16.80 -11.69 8.49
C LYS A 13 -17.13 -10.24 8.13
N ALA A 14 -18.02 -9.60 8.87
CA ALA A 14 -18.38 -8.20 8.67
C ALA A 14 -17.19 -7.26 8.92
N ALA A 15 -16.40 -7.50 9.98
CA ALA A 15 -15.21 -6.70 10.28
C ALA A 15 -14.15 -6.78 9.17
N VAL A 16 -13.85 -7.99 8.68
CA VAL A 16 -12.90 -8.20 7.57
C VAL A 16 -13.38 -7.53 6.29
N LEU A 17 -14.68 -7.63 5.98
CA LEU A 17 -15.24 -6.95 4.81
C LEU A 17 -15.17 -5.43 4.95
N TYR A 18 -15.46 -4.89 6.14
CA TYR A 18 -15.36 -3.45 6.41
C TYR A 18 -13.91 -2.96 6.23
N GLU A 19 -12.94 -3.70 6.75
CA GLU A 19 -11.51 -3.38 6.59
C GLU A 19 -11.09 -3.36 5.11
N TYR A 20 -11.55 -4.33 4.32
CA TYR A 20 -11.33 -4.32 2.88
C TYR A 20 -12.00 -3.13 2.18
N GLU A 21 -13.26 -2.86 2.51
CA GLU A 21 -14.02 -1.82 1.82
C GLU A 21 -13.48 -0.42 2.12
N THR A 22 -13.00 -0.20 3.33
CA THR A 22 -12.45 1.06 3.83
C THR A 22 -10.93 1.16 3.73
N PHE A 23 -10.26 0.12 3.21
CA PHE A 23 -8.81 0.09 3.06
C PHE A 23 -8.31 1.33 2.31
N LYS A 24 -7.31 2.01 2.89
CA LYS A 24 -6.64 3.15 2.26
C LYS A 24 -5.16 3.17 2.66
N ALA A 25 -4.30 3.63 1.75
CA ALA A 25 -2.94 4.00 2.09
C ALA A 25 -2.97 5.22 3.02
N THR A 26 -2.16 5.18 4.07
CA THR A 26 -1.99 6.32 4.97
C THR A 26 -1.00 7.30 4.33
N GLU A 27 -1.14 8.60 4.60
CA GLU A 27 -0.18 9.60 4.12
C GLU A 27 1.24 9.31 4.64
N GLY A 28 2.24 9.42 3.77
CA GLY A 28 3.65 9.14 4.12
C GLY A 28 4.01 7.66 4.27
N GLU A 29 3.04 6.76 4.13
CA GLU A 29 3.28 5.31 4.16
C GLU A 29 4.04 4.85 2.90
N PHE A 30 5.00 3.94 3.08
CA PHE A 30 5.69 3.34 1.94
C PHE A 30 4.79 2.37 1.16
N LEU A 31 5.03 2.27 -0.15
CA LEU A 31 4.30 1.32 -1.01
C LEU A 31 4.39 -0.12 -0.50
N LEU A 32 5.55 -0.52 0.03
CA LEU A 32 5.76 -1.87 0.58
C LEU A 32 4.85 -2.11 1.80
N ASP A 33 4.76 -1.16 2.72
CA ASP A 33 3.94 -1.29 3.94
C ASP A 33 2.45 -1.38 3.57
N THR A 34 2.03 -0.54 2.61
CA THR A 34 0.65 -0.56 2.09
C THR A 34 0.33 -1.91 1.45
N TYR A 35 1.25 -2.45 0.64
CA TYR A 35 1.11 -3.75 0.00
C TYR A 35 1.02 -4.89 1.02
N ILE A 36 1.87 -4.90 2.06
CA ILE A 36 1.84 -5.93 3.11
C ILE A 36 0.50 -5.91 3.84
N ARG A 37 -0.01 -4.73 4.24
CA ARG A 37 -1.34 -4.62 4.87
C ARG A 37 -2.44 -5.10 3.94
N TYR A 38 -2.38 -4.75 2.67
CA TYR A 38 -3.38 -5.18 1.70
C TYR A 38 -3.40 -6.71 1.53
N LEU A 39 -2.22 -7.36 1.50
CA LEU A 39 -2.13 -8.81 1.48
C LEU A 39 -2.75 -9.46 2.72
N GLN A 40 -2.57 -8.86 3.90
CA GLN A 40 -3.19 -9.36 5.13
C GLN A 40 -4.72 -9.33 5.01
N VAL A 41 -5.29 -8.21 4.57
CA VAL A 41 -6.73 -8.05 4.35
C VAL A 41 -7.27 -9.07 3.32
N ILE A 42 -6.57 -9.28 2.20
CA ILE A 42 -6.95 -10.30 1.20
C ILE A 42 -6.92 -11.70 1.80
N ASN A 43 -5.89 -12.02 2.58
CA ASN A 43 -5.77 -13.33 3.20
C ASN A 43 -6.88 -13.57 4.22
N ASP A 44 -7.27 -12.55 4.99
CA ASP A 44 -8.36 -12.66 5.94
C ASP A 44 -9.73 -12.75 5.25
N LEU A 45 -9.94 -12.05 4.13
CA LEU A 45 -11.11 -12.25 3.26
C LEU A 45 -11.23 -13.71 2.80
N LYS A 46 -10.12 -14.30 2.32
CA LYS A 46 -10.08 -15.70 1.88
C LYS A 46 -10.40 -16.66 3.02
N LYS A 47 -9.86 -16.43 4.23
CA LYS A 47 -10.19 -17.23 5.42
C LYS A 47 -11.67 -17.13 5.81
N CYS A 48 -12.30 -15.99 5.54
CA CYS A 48 -13.72 -15.77 5.74
C CYS A 48 -14.62 -16.35 4.62
N GLY A 49 -14.04 -16.97 3.59
CA GLY A 49 -14.77 -17.56 2.46
C GLY A 49 -15.12 -16.57 1.35
N TYR A 50 -14.59 -15.34 1.40
CA TYR A 50 -14.74 -14.39 0.30
C TYR A 50 -13.67 -14.63 -0.77
N SER A 51 -14.11 -14.71 -2.03
CA SER A 51 -13.22 -14.73 -3.18
C SER A 51 -13.40 -13.44 -3.98
N LYS A 52 -12.29 -12.82 -4.34
CA LYS A 52 -12.22 -11.64 -5.22
C LYS A 52 -11.34 -12.01 -6.41
N ASP A 53 -11.73 -11.58 -7.60
CA ASP A 53 -10.89 -11.77 -8.78
C ASP A 53 -9.72 -10.77 -8.78
N ASN A 54 -8.73 -11.05 -9.63
CA ASN A 54 -7.53 -10.21 -9.73
C ASN A 54 -7.88 -8.77 -10.13
N TYR A 55 -8.87 -8.59 -11.01
CA TYR A 55 -9.29 -7.26 -11.47
C TYR A 55 -9.78 -6.42 -10.28
N GLU A 56 -10.68 -6.96 -9.45
CA GLU A 56 -11.22 -6.24 -8.31
C GLU A 56 -10.12 -5.91 -7.30
N LEU A 57 -9.26 -6.87 -6.97
CA LEU A 57 -8.15 -6.66 -6.04
C LEU A 57 -7.19 -5.59 -6.55
N ASN A 58 -6.77 -5.68 -7.81
CA ASN A 58 -5.83 -4.74 -8.42
C ASN A 58 -6.44 -3.33 -8.51
N PHE A 59 -7.70 -3.24 -8.94
CA PHE A 59 -8.41 -1.97 -9.03
C PHE A 59 -8.58 -1.32 -7.66
N LYS A 60 -8.97 -2.09 -6.64
CA LYS A 60 -9.14 -1.61 -5.27
C LYS A 60 -7.80 -1.16 -4.69
N PHE A 61 -6.73 -1.94 -4.86
CA PHE A 61 -5.39 -1.57 -4.41
C PHE A 61 -4.95 -0.23 -4.99
N LEU A 62 -4.98 -0.10 -6.33
CA LEU A 62 -4.51 1.10 -7.04
C LEU A 62 -5.29 2.37 -6.68
N ASN A 63 -6.61 2.31 -6.55
CA ASN A 63 -7.41 3.49 -6.21
C ASN A 63 -7.22 3.94 -4.75
N ASN A 64 -6.76 3.04 -3.90
CA ASN A 64 -6.53 3.30 -2.48
C ASN A 64 -5.07 3.62 -2.16
N LEU A 65 -4.17 3.56 -3.16
CA LEU A 65 -2.85 4.14 -3.06
C LEU A 65 -2.93 5.67 -2.93
N GLN A 66 -1.84 6.27 -2.45
CA GLN A 66 -1.73 7.72 -2.39
C GLN A 66 -1.82 8.35 -3.81
N PRO A 67 -2.22 9.65 -3.93
CA PRO A 67 -2.53 10.29 -5.21
C PRO A 67 -1.43 10.23 -6.28
N GLU A 68 -0.19 10.07 -5.89
CA GLU A 68 1.01 9.93 -6.73
C GLU A 68 0.91 8.76 -7.71
N TRP A 69 0.12 7.74 -7.35
CA TRP A 69 -0.08 6.54 -8.15
C TRP A 69 -1.27 6.62 -9.11
N LYS A 70 -1.98 7.75 -9.16
CA LYS A 70 -3.18 7.95 -10.03
C LYS A 70 -2.89 7.79 -11.53
N GLN A 71 -1.69 8.17 -11.97
CA GLN A 71 -1.28 7.98 -13.37
C GLN A 71 -1.24 6.49 -13.75
N TYR A 72 -0.77 5.64 -12.83
CA TYR A 72 -0.77 4.19 -13.03
C TYR A 72 -2.19 3.64 -13.04
N ALA A 73 -3.07 4.08 -12.15
CA ALA A 73 -4.48 3.70 -12.21
C ALA A 73 -5.13 4.01 -13.57
N THR A 74 -4.77 5.16 -14.17
CA THR A 74 -5.24 5.54 -15.52
C THR A 74 -4.66 4.65 -16.62
N MET A 75 -3.33 4.44 -16.63
CA MET A 75 -2.67 3.57 -17.60
C MET A 75 -3.19 2.13 -17.52
N MET A 76 -3.49 1.64 -16.31
CA MET A 76 -3.99 0.29 -16.08
C MET A 76 -5.43 0.09 -16.56
N ARG A 77 -6.32 1.11 -16.44
CA ARG A 77 -7.67 1.05 -17.03
C ARG A 77 -7.65 0.86 -18.55
N GLN A 78 -6.61 1.36 -19.21
CA GLN A 78 -6.44 1.23 -20.66
C GLN A 78 -5.80 -0.10 -21.07
N ASN A 79 -5.11 -0.79 -20.15
CA ASN A 79 -4.38 -2.03 -20.40
C ASN A 79 -5.01 -3.22 -19.65
N LYS A 80 -6.08 -3.78 -20.22
CA LYS A 80 -6.87 -4.85 -19.59
C LYS A 80 -6.04 -6.05 -19.10
N ASN A 81 -5.01 -6.45 -19.85
CA ASN A 81 -4.11 -7.55 -19.49
C ASN A 81 -3.38 -7.32 -18.16
N LEU A 82 -3.12 -6.06 -17.78
CA LEU A 82 -2.46 -5.74 -16.51
C LEU A 82 -3.39 -5.79 -15.31
N MET A 83 -4.71 -5.80 -15.51
CA MET A 83 -5.66 -5.97 -14.42
C MET A 83 -5.93 -7.45 -14.11
N ASP A 84 -5.64 -8.36 -15.05
CA ASP A 84 -5.85 -9.81 -14.88
C ASP A 84 -4.65 -10.51 -14.19
N ILE A 85 -3.50 -9.83 -14.05
CA ILE A 85 -2.33 -10.37 -13.35
C ILE A 85 -2.57 -10.48 -11.84
N ASN A 86 -1.83 -11.35 -11.16
CA ASN A 86 -1.93 -11.44 -9.70
C ASN A 86 -1.36 -10.18 -9.01
N ILE A 87 -1.77 -9.96 -7.75
CA ILE A 87 -1.40 -8.79 -6.96
C ILE A 87 0.11 -8.63 -6.76
N ASP A 88 0.87 -9.73 -6.71
CA ASP A 88 2.32 -9.72 -6.51
C ASP A 88 3.07 -9.22 -7.75
N ALA A 89 2.59 -9.62 -8.93
CA ALA A 89 3.08 -9.13 -10.22
C ALA A 89 2.78 -7.64 -10.37
N LEU A 90 1.57 -7.20 -9.98
CA LEU A 90 1.22 -5.79 -9.98
C LEU A 90 2.15 -4.99 -9.06
N TYR A 91 2.36 -5.45 -7.83
CA TYR A 91 3.29 -4.82 -6.89
C TYR A 91 4.71 -4.74 -7.47
N SER A 92 5.20 -5.80 -8.10
CA SER A 92 6.53 -5.83 -8.72
C SER A 92 6.69 -4.79 -9.84
N ILE A 93 5.65 -4.58 -10.65
CA ILE A 93 5.62 -3.53 -11.68
C ILE A 93 5.66 -2.14 -11.04
N LEU A 94 4.80 -1.89 -10.04
CA LEU A 94 4.76 -0.60 -9.33
C LEU A 94 6.10 -0.27 -8.67
N LYS A 95 6.72 -1.27 -8.03
CA LYS A 95 8.04 -1.14 -7.40
C LYS A 95 9.13 -0.79 -8.41
N LYS A 96 9.11 -1.40 -9.59
CA LYS A 96 10.09 -1.11 -10.65
C LYS A 96 10.00 0.34 -11.15
N ASN A 97 8.79 0.88 -11.23
CA ASN A 97 8.56 2.24 -11.71
C ASN A 97 8.47 3.28 -10.58
N GLN A 98 8.89 2.93 -9.36
CA GLN A 98 8.86 3.85 -8.22
C GLN A 98 9.78 5.05 -8.45
N GLY A 99 10.88 4.89 -9.20
CA GLY A 99 11.75 5.99 -9.62
C GLY A 99 10.98 7.04 -10.44
N ASP A 100 10.21 6.60 -11.43
CA ASP A 100 9.43 7.48 -12.30
C ASP A 100 8.36 8.26 -11.52
N VAL A 101 7.73 7.62 -10.52
CA VAL A 101 6.80 8.32 -9.60
C VAL A 101 7.51 9.43 -8.84
N ASN A 102 8.70 9.13 -8.30
CA ASN A 102 9.46 10.10 -7.51
C ASN A 102 9.91 11.30 -8.37
N ASP A 103 10.28 11.05 -9.63
CA ASP A 103 10.73 12.07 -10.57
C ASP A 103 9.58 12.96 -11.06
N VAL A 104 8.43 12.38 -11.42
CA VAL A 104 7.20 13.12 -11.79
C VAL A 104 6.72 14.03 -10.65
N MET A 105 6.89 13.57 -9.41
CA MET A 105 6.41 14.26 -8.22
C MET A 105 7.29 15.41 -7.76
N GLY A 106 8.48 15.58 -8.33
CA GLY A 106 9.45 16.50 -7.75
C GLY A 106 9.69 16.18 -6.28
N PHE A 107 9.69 14.89 -5.90
CA PHE A 107 10.37 14.43 -4.68
C PHE A 107 11.87 14.72 -4.90
N LYS A 108 12.22 16.01 -4.89
CA LYS A 108 13.44 16.46 -4.24
C LYS A 108 13.38 15.69 -2.94
N LYS A 109 14.25 14.67 -2.78
CA LYS A 109 14.72 14.29 -1.46
C LYS A 109 14.78 15.62 -0.74
N LYS A 110 13.98 15.84 0.31
CA LYS A 110 14.45 16.80 1.30
C LYS A 110 15.87 16.29 1.53
N PRO A 111 16.92 17.06 1.19
CA PRO A 111 18.21 16.65 1.71
C PRO A 111 17.89 16.47 3.18
N ILE A 112 18.12 15.26 3.71
CA ILE A 112 18.28 15.17 5.15
C ILE A 112 19.36 16.20 5.36
N MET A 113 18.90 17.35 5.85
CA MET A 113 19.72 18.49 6.11
C MET A 113 20.52 18.00 7.29
N VAL A 114 21.63 17.33 6.98
CA VAL A 114 22.75 17.24 7.89
C VAL A 114 23.32 18.65 7.91
N THR A 115 22.57 19.59 8.49
CA THR A 115 23.13 20.78 9.11
C THR A 115 23.77 20.32 10.39
N SER A 116 24.85 19.59 10.23
CA SER A 116 25.86 19.41 11.26
C SER A 116 27.09 19.20 10.42
N ASP A 117 27.79 20.30 10.18
CA ASP A 117 29.12 20.27 9.62
C ASP A 117 29.91 19.24 10.46
N PRO A 118 30.56 18.23 9.85
CA PRO A 118 31.32 17.21 10.60
C PRO A 118 32.41 17.78 11.51
N LEU A 119 32.67 19.09 11.41
CA LEU A 119 33.68 19.84 12.15
C LEU A 119 33.15 20.51 13.44
N ASP A 120 31.83 20.63 13.65
CA ASP A 120 31.28 21.31 14.84
C ASP A 120 31.40 20.48 16.14
N LEU A 121 31.76 19.20 16.05
CA LEU A 121 31.92 18.30 17.20
C LEU A 121 33.29 18.39 17.89
N ILE A 122 34.24 19.20 17.39
CA ILE A 122 35.62 19.24 17.90
C ILE A 122 36.00 20.58 18.56
N ALA A 123 35.07 21.54 18.68
CA ALA A 123 35.31 22.80 19.37
C ALA A 123 34.87 22.78 20.84
N GLU A 124 35.04 21.65 21.53
CA GLU A 124 35.07 21.63 22.99
C GLU A 124 36.30 20.85 23.45
N LYS A 125 37.47 21.51 23.33
CA LYS A 125 38.57 21.35 24.28
C LYS A 125 39.60 22.45 24.09
N THR A 126 39.89 23.07 25.24
CA THR A 126 41.09 23.86 25.54
C THR A 126 41.01 25.36 25.26
N LYS A 127 40.41 26.12 26.21
CA LYS A 127 41.20 26.90 27.17
C LYS A 127 40.39 27.28 28.40
#